data_AF-A0A9D2JXC4-F1
#
_entry.id   AF-A0A9D2JXC4-F1
#
_cell.length_a   1.000
_cell.length_b   1.000
_cell.length_c   1.000
_cell.angle_alpha   90.00
_cell.angle_beta   90.00
_cell.angle_gamma   90.00
#
_symmetry.space_group_name_H-M   'P 1'
#
loop_
_entity.id
_entity.type
_entity.pdbx_description
1 polymer ?
#
loop_
_entity_poly.entity_id
_entity_poly.type
_entity_poly.pdbx_seq_one_letter_code
_entity_poly.pdbx_strand_id
1 'polypeptide(L)'
;MENVFFLPFVGRDYLSGGIFGRRVMVLGESHYCGERCANCGVPGKAGDCAAFTSGVIERYLDPKAEREPWMNTYLKFERSLVGHETDQAERERIWRSLLFFNYLQVAMDETRKAGTHEQYQQAQKAFYETLDQYRPESVIVWGKRLWEYLPGDERWRAEEDLVVDGEHVATGSYALDNGQRARVTAVYHPSAGYSWDWWHKVITRFLNLK
;
A
#
# COMPACT_ATOMS: atom_id res chain seq x y z
N MET A 1 -17.89 3.89 2.99
CA MET A 1 -16.61 4.10 3.69
C MET A 1 -16.77 5.32 4.57
N GLU A 2 -17.03 5.12 5.86
CA GLU A 2 -17.28 6.19 6.85
C GLU A 2 -16.02 6.51 7.67
N ASN A 3 -15.08 5.57 7.75
CA ASN A 3 -13.87 5.67 8.58
C ASN A 3 -12.62 6.08 7.76
N VAL A 4 -12.73 6.17 6.44
CA VAL A 4 -11.64 6.57 5.54
C VAL A 4 -11.55 8.10 5.45
N PHE A 5 -10.47 8.67 5.97
CA PHE A 5 -10.13 10.08 5.82
C PHE A 5 -9.33 10.32 4.54
N PHE A 6 -8.25 9.57 4.35
CA PHE A 6 -7.41 9.65 3.14
C PHE A 6 -7.91 8.62 2.14
N LEU A 7 -8.53 9.09 1.06
CA LEU A 7 -9.02 8.20 0.02
C LEU A 7 -7.83 7.46 -0.63
N PRO A 8 -8.01 6.18 -0.99
CA PRO A 8 -6.98 5.45 -1.72
C PRO A 8 -6.82 6.05 -3.12
N PHE A 9 -5.61 5.94 -3.66
CA PHE A 9 -5.41 6.05 -5.09
C PHE A 9 -5.89 4.74 -5.74
N VAL A 10 -6.75 4.85 -6.76
CA VAL A 10 -7.27 3.70 -7.50
C VAL A 10 -6.91 3.87 -8.96
N GLY A 11 -5.96 3.05 -9.43
CA GLY A 11 -5.57 3.03 -10.82
C GLY A 11 -6.76 2.66 -11.72
N ARG A 12 -6.87 3.31 -12.88
CA ARG A 12 -8.00 3.13 -13.80
C ARG A 12 -8.17 1.68 -14.30
N ASP A 13 -7.08 0.91 -14.32
CA ASP A 13 -7.02 -0.47 -14.79
C ASP A 13 -7.03 -1.47 -13.61
N TYR A 14 -7.17 -1.00 -12.36
CA TYR A 14 -7.20 -1.86 -11.16
C TYR A 14 -8.32 -2.90 -11.22
N LEU A 15 -9.55 -2.50 -11.57
CA LEU A 15 -10.71 -3.40 -11.53
C LEU A 15 -10.60 -4.58 -12.51
N SER A 16 -9.93 -4.40 -13.65
CA SER A 16 -9.66 -5.48 -14.61
C SER A 16 -8.44 -6.32 -14.23
N GLY A 17 -7.74 -5.95 -13.14
CA GLY A 17 -6.47 -6.55 -12.71
C GLY A 17 -5.24 -6.00 -13.44
N GLY A 18 -5.43 -5.09 -14.39
CA GLY A 18 -4.37 -4.43 -15.15
C GLY A 18 -3.32 -5.39 -15.68
N ILE A 19 -2.04 -5.00 -15.60
CA ILE A 19 -0.92 -5.83 -16.09
C ILE A 19 -0.64 -7.05 -15.21
N PHE A 20 -1.22 -7.13 -14.01
CA PHE A 20 -0.99 -8.22 -13.06
C PHE A 20 -2.05 -9.32 -13.17
N GLY A 21 -3.13 -9.10 -13.94
CA GLY A 21 -4.24 -10.04 -14.09
C GLY A 21 -5.03 -10.29 -12.80
N ARG A 22 -4.85 -9.44 -11.78
CA ARG A 22 -5.55 -9.51 -10.49
C ARG A 22 -5.55 -8.15 -9.78
N ARG A 23 -6.50 -7.96 -8.88
CA ARG A 23 -6.60 -6.73 -8.07
C ARG A 23 -5.51 -6.70 -6.99
N VAL A 24 -4.44 -5.94 -7.24
CA VAL A 24 -3.34 -5.75 -6.28
C VAL A 24 -3.50 -4.43 -5.54
N MET A 25 -3.58 -4.52 -4.22
CA MET A 25 -3.52 -3.39 -3.30
C MET A 25 -2.12 -3.29 -2.70
N VAL A 26 -1.64 -2.08 -2.56
CA VAL A 26 -0.40 -1.71 -1.88
C VAL A 26 -0.78 -0.93 -0.64
N LEU A 27 -0.28 -1.38 0.51
CA LEU A 27 -0.59 -0.79 1.81
C LEU A 27 0.65 -0.11 2.39
N GLY A 28 0.69 1.22 2.31
CA GLY A 28 1.67 2.07 3.00
C GLY A 28 1.22 2.39 4.43
N GLU A 29 2.10 3.02 5.22
CA GLU A 29 1.83 3.28 6.64
C GLU A 29 1.09 4.59 6.88
N SER A 30 1.61 5.71 6.37
CA SER A 30 1.16 7.06 6.74
C SER A 30 1.43 8.11 5.67
N HIS A 31 0.68 9.21 5.76
CA HIS A 31 0.98 10.45 5.04
C HIS A 31 1.85 11.36 5.89
N TYR A 32 2.70 12.14 5.22
CA TYR A 32 3.53 13.14 5.87
C TYR A 32 3.02 14.52 5.48
N CYS A 33 2.38 15.18 6.43
CA CYS A 33 1.94 16.55 6.26
C CYS A 33 2.68 17.37 7.31
N GLY A 34 3.63 18.20 6.88
CA GLY A 34 4.33 19.09 7.81
C GLY A 34 3.38 20.07 8.50
N GLU A 35 3.93 20.98 9.32
CA GLU A 35 3.21 21.91 10.24
C GLU A 35 2.09 22.81 9.62
N ARG A 36 1.74 22.68 8.34
CA ARG A 36 0.89 23.62 7.60
C ARG A 36 -0.56 23.17 7.39
N CYS A 37 -0.98 22.01 7.89
CA CYS A 37 -2.36 21.53 7.70
C CYS A 37 -3.01 21.07 9.01
N ALA A 38 -3.71 21.97 9.70
CA ALA A 38 -4.45 21.65 10.94
C ALA A 38 -5.66 20.72 10.74
N ASN A 39 -5.99 20.37 9.48
CA ASN A 39 -7.15 19.57 9.11
C ASN A 39 -6.76 18.14 8.67
N CYS A 40 -5.49 17.89 8.38
CA CYS A 40 -5.03 16.64 7.78
C CYS A 40 -5.10 15.49 8.80
N GLY A 41 -6.04 14.57 8.58
CA GLY A 41 -6.32 13.45 9.49
C GLY A 41 -7.29 13.79 10.62
N VAL A 42 -7.98 14.93 10.58
CA VAL A 42 -8.98 15.31 11.59
C VAL A 42 -10.38 14.87 11.13
N PRO A 43 -11.07 13.98 11.86
CA PRO A 43 -12.41 13.52 11.49
C PRO A 43 -13.37 14.68 11.18
N GLY A 44 -14.10 14.55 10.07
CA GLY A 44 -15.04 15.59 9.60
C GLY A 44 -14.39 16.80 8.90
N LYS A 45 -13.06 16.83 8.76
CA LYS A 45 -12.32 17.93 8.08
C LYS A 45 -11.53 17.46 6.86
N ALA A 46 -12.01 16.43 6.17
CA ALA A 46 -11.32 15.80 5.06
C ALA A 46 -10.97 16.79 3.93
N GLY A 47 -11.95 17.55 3.44
CA GLY A 47 -11.74 18.58 2.40
C GLY A 47 -10.81 18.12 1.28
N ASP A 48 -9.89 18.98 0.87
CA ASP A 48 -8.86 18.65 -0.12
C ASP A 48 -7.83 17.63 0.38
N CYS A 49 -7.69 17.47 1.71
CA CYS A 49 -6.78 16.51 2.31
C CYS A 49 -7.20 15.06 2.04
N ALA A 50 -8.47 14.82 1.72
CA ALA A 50 -8.96 13.50 1.37
C ALA A 50 -8.23 12.92 0.14
N ALA A 51 -7.87 13.78 -0.82
CA ALA A 51 -7.22 13.40 -2.07
C ALA A 51 -5.68 13.33 -1.98
N PHE A 52 -5.10 13.44 -0.78
CA PHE A 52 -3.64 13.46 -0.58
C PHE A 52 -2.95 12.28 -1.28
N THR A 53 -3.45 11.06 -1.07
CA THR A 53 -2.89 9.84 -1.67
C THR A 53 -2.79 9.96 -3.18
N SER A 54 -3.88 10.35 -3.85
CA SER A 54 -3.91 10.53 -5.30
C SER A 54 -2.97 11.65 -5.74
N GLY A 55 -2.93 12.79 -5.04
CA GLY A 55 -2.02 13.89 -5.36
C GLY A 55 -0.54 13.50 -5.29
N VAL A 56 -0.14 12.63 -4.36
CA VAL A 56 1.24 12.10 -4.28
C VAL A 56 1.55 11.20 -5.45
N ILE A 57 0.65 10.28 -5.80
CA ILE A 57 0.84 9.38 -6.95
C ILE A 57 0.84 10.17 -8.27
N GLU A 58 -0.08 11.12 -8.44
CA GLU A 58 -0.15 11.99 -9.62
C GLU A 58 1.13 12.80 -9.79
N ARG A 59 1.65 13.40 -8.71
CA ARG A 59 2.95 14.10 -8.73
C ARG A 59 4.11 13.17 -9.06
N TYR A 60 4.09 11.93 -8.58
CA TYR A 60 5.12 10.93 -8.90
C TYR A 60 5.09 10.53 -10.38
N LEU A 61 3.88 10.42 -10.95
CA LEU A 61 3.65 10.04 -12.34
C LEU A 61 3.85 11.19 -13.32
N ASP A 62 3.77 12.45 -12.90
CA ASP A 62 3.97 13.60 -13.78
C ASP A 62 5.41 13.68 -14.32
N PRO A 63 5.65 13.52 -15.63
CA PRO A 63 6.99 13.62 -16.21
C PRO A 63 7.58 15.03 -16.14
N LYS A 64 6.77 16.05 -15.85
CA LYS A 64 7.20 17.44 -15.70
C LYS A 64 7.53 17.80 -14.24
N ALA A 65 7.16 16.96 -13.28
CA ALA A 65 7.47 17.21 -11.88
C ALA A 65 8.98 17.04 -11.61
N GLU A 66 9.54 17.93 -10.79
CA GLU A 66 10.91 17.79 -10.30
C GLU A 66 11.04 16.50 -9.49
N ARG A 67 12.13 15.76 -9.71
CA ARG A 67 12.38 14.50 -9.01
C ARG A 67 12.84 14.76 -7.58
N GLU A 68 12.00 14.39 -6.63
CA GLU A 68 12.28 14.51 -5.21
C GLU A 68 12.72 13.17 -4.59
N PRO A 69 13.50 13.18 -3.50
CA PRO A 69 14.01 11.95 -2.88
C PRO A 69 12.94 10.91 -2.51
N TRP A 70 11.75 11.35 -2.09
CA TRP A 70 10.65 10.46 -1.72
C TRP A 70 10.15 9.61 -2.90
N MET A 71 10.28 10.11 -4.14
CA MET A 71 9.87 9.42 -5.36
C MET A 71 10.66 8.13 -5.59
N ASN A 72 11.86 8.02 -5.03
CA ASN A 72 12.67 6.81 -5.11
C ASN A 72 12.01 5.60 -4.41
N THR A 73 11.15 5.86 -3.41
CA THR A 73 10.35 4.82 -2.73
C THR A 73 9.44 4.12 -3.75
N TYR A 74 8.70 4.91 -4.51
CA TYR A 74 7.76 4.44 -5.52
C TYR A 74 8.50 3.80 -6.70
N LEU A 75 9.65 4.36 -7.10
CA LEU A 75 10.52 3.81 -8.15
C LEU A 75 11.06 2.40 -7.81
N LYS A 76 11.57 2.21 -6.60
CA LYS A 76 12.07 0.90 -6.18
C LYS A 76 10.95 -0.13 -6.12
N PHE A 77 9.77 0.28 -5.66
CA PHE A 77 8.63 -0.62 -5.58
C PHE A 77 8.06 -0.98 -6.96
N GLU A 78 7.91 -0.04 -7.89
CA GLU A 78 7.41 -0.37 -9.23
C GLU A 78 8.36 -1.33 -9.95
N ARG A 79 9.68 -1.16 -9.77
CA ARG A 79 10.69 -2.07 -10.33
C ARG A 79 10.64 -3.45 -9.70
N SER A 80 10.29 -3.58 -8.42
CA SER A 80 10.12 -4.90 -7.80
C SER A 80 8.86 -5.62 -8.28
N LEU A 81 7.86 -4.90 -8.78
CA LEU A 81 6.69 -5.53 -9.39
C LEU A 81 7.01 -6.19 -10.75
N VAL A 82 7.97 -5.64 -11.52
CA VAL A 82 8.24 -6.10 -12.90
C VAL A 82 9.62 -6.73 -13.12
N GLY A 83 10.59 -6.51 -12.24
CA GLY A 83 11.90 -7.17 -12.28
C GLY A 83 12.93 -6.50 -13.19
N HIS A 84 12.69 -5.26 -13.64
CA HIS A 84 13.62 -4.49 -14.47
C HIS A 84 13.43 -2.98 -14.27
N GLU A 85 14.32 -2.19 -14.88
CA GLU A 85 14.20 -0.73 -14.86
C GLU A 85 13.04 -0.25 -15.70
N THR A 86 12.15 0.53 -15.08
CA THR A 86 10.93 1.05 -15.69
C THR A 86 11.15 2.38 -16.41
N ASP A 87 10.58 2.51 -17.60
CA ASP A 87 10.41 3.79 -18.27
C ASP A 87 9.12 4.51 -17.80
N GLN A 88 8.85 5.70 -18.35
CA GLN A 88 7.67 6.48 -17.98
C GLN A 88 6.35 5.80 -18.37
N ALA A 89 6.28 5.18 -19.55
CA ALA A 89 5.05 4.55 -20.03
C ALA A 89 4.72 3.28 -19.23
N GLU A 90 5.73 2.51 -18.87
CA GLU A 90 5.60 1.35 -18.00
C GLU A 90 5.25 1.73 -16.56
N ARG A 91 5.90 2.76 -15.99
CA ARG A 91 5.49 3.35 -14.71
C ARG A 91 4.00 3.65 -14.68
N GLU A 92 3.50 4.38 -15.68
CA GLU A 92 2.07 4.68 -15.76
C GLU A 92 1.20 3.42 -15.83
N ARG A 93 1.58 2.41 -16.62
CA ARG A 93 0.84 1.14 -16.71
C ARG A 93 0.83 0.37 -15.39
N ILE A 94 1.95 0.34 -14.67
CA ILE A 94 2.06 -0.29 -13.35
C ILE A 94 1.10 0.41 -12.39
N TRP A 95 1.23 1.72 -12.19
CA TRP A 95 0.41 2.42 -11.20
C TRP A 95 -1.07 2.47 -11.58
N ARG A 96 -1.42 2.52 -12.87
CA ARG A 96 -2.82 2.36 -13.32
C ARG A 96 -3.42 0.99 -12.98
N SER A 97 -2.61 -0.03 -12.73
CA SER A 97 -3.05 -1.38 -12.36
C SER A 97 -3.19 -1.59 -10.85
N LEU A 98 -2.80 -0.62 -10.02
CA LEU A 98 -2.71 -0.77 -8.56
C LEU A 98 -3.79 0.04 -7.83
N LEU A 99 -4.14 -0.44 -6.64
CA LEU A 99 -4.72 0.39 -5.58
C LEU A 99 -3.61 0.71 -4.58
N PHE A 100 -3.44 1.99 -4.20
CA PHE A 100 -2.49 2.40 -3.17
C PHE A 100 -3.23 3.10 -2.02
N PHE A 101 -3.01 2.63 -0.80
CA PHE A 101 -3.66 3.13 0.41
C PHE A 101 -2.65 3.21 1.54
N ASN A 102 -2.67 4.29 2.33
CA ASN A 102 -1.94 4.31 3.59
C ASN A 102 -2.89 3.93 4.72
N TYR A 103 -2.41 3.09 5.63
CA TYR A 103 -3.19 2.53 6.72
C TYR A 103 -3.67 3.61 7.70
N LEU A 104 -2.76 4.41 8.23
CA LEU A 104 -3.09 5.45 9.21
C LEU A 104 -3.94 6.55 8.58
N GLN A 105 -5.06 6.87 9.23
CA GLN A 105 -5.98 7.94 8.82
C GLN A 105 -5.63 9.29 9.47
N VAL A 106 -4.39 9.42 9.93
CA VAL A 106 -3.78 10.63 10.50
C VAL A 106 -2.48 10.94 9.77
N ALA A 107 -2.19 12.22 9.57
CA ALA A 107 -0.90 12.63 9.01
C ALA A 107 0.17 12.70 10.11
N MET A 108 1.38 12.30 9.79
CA MET A 108 2.56 12.45 10.65
C MET A 108 3.28 13.77 10.33
N ASP A 109 3.79 14.43 11.37
CA ASP A 109 4.48 15.73 11.25
C ASP A 109 5.87 15.61 10.60
N GLU A 110 6.53 14.46 10.79
CA GLU A 110 7.91 14.23 10.34
C GLU A 110 8.10 12.81 9.76
N THR A 111 9.03 12.71 8.80
CA THR A 111 9.46 11.41 8.27
C THR A 111 10.03 10.53 9.39
N ARG A 112 9.72 9.23 9.35
CA ARG A 112 10.21 8.20 10.32
C ARG A 112 9.58 8.28 11.72
N LYS A 113 8.64 9.20 11.97
CA LYS A 113 7.79 9.16 13.16
C LYS A 113 6.70 8.10 12.96
N ALA A 114 6.61 7.14 13.87
CA ALA A 114 5.55 6.13 13.85
C ALA A 114 4.27 6.71 14.47
N GLY A 115 3.11 6.22 14.01
CA GLY A 115 1.83 6.47 14.68
C GLY A 115 1.80 5.87 16.10
N THR A 116 0.88 6.35 16.93
CA THR A 116 0.61 5.75 18.25
C THR A 116 -0.16 4.44 18.08
N HIS A 117 -0.09 3.55 19.08
CA HIS A 117 -0.85 2.29 19.07
C HIS A 117 -2.36 2.54 18.88
N GLU A 118 -2.90 3.58 19.50
CA GLU A 118 -4.30 3.98 19.36
C GLU A 118 -4.64 4.38 17.91
N GLN A 119 -3.76 5.14 17.23
CA GLN A 119 -3.97 5.51 15.83
C GLN A 119 -3.99 4.28 14.92
N TYR A 120 -3.16 3.27 15.18
CA TYR A 120 -3.21 1.99 14.45
C TYR A 120 -4.50 1.21 14.72
N GLN A 121 -4.99 1.19 15.96
CA GLN A 121 -6.27 0.57 16.30
C GLN A 121 -7.45 1.27 15.61
N GLN A 122 -7.47 2.60 15.63
CA GLN A 122 -8.52 3.40 14.99
C GLN A 122 -8.55 3.20 13.47
N ALA A 123 -7.38 3.02 12.85
CA ALA A 123 -7.24 2.80 11.41
C ALA A 123 -7.78 1.43 10.92
N GLN A 124 -7.99 0.45 11.82
CA GLN A 124 -8.47 -0.89 11.44
C GLN A 124 -9.79 -0.84 10.67
N LYS A 125 -10.73 0.01 11.11
CA LYS A 125 -12.04 0.16 10.45
C LYS A 125 -11.91 0.69 9.02
N ALA A 126 -11.04 1.68 8.81
CA ALA A 126 -10.78 2.25 7.49
C ALA A 126 -10.13 1.23 6.55
N PHE A 127 -9.22 0.40 7.07
CA PHE A 127 -8.62 -0.69 6.33
C PHE A 127 -9.66 -1.73 5.89
N TYR A 128 -10.54 -2.16 6.80
CA TYR A 128 -11.63 -3.09 6.49
C TYR A 128 -12.63 -2.55 5.47
N GLU A 129 -13.06 -1.31 5.62
CA GLU A 129 -13.92 -0.66 4.62
C GLU A 129 -13.25 -0.61 3.24
N THR A 130 -11.94 -0.38 3.20
CA THR A 130 -11.17 -0.36 1.94
C THR A 130 -11.08 -1.76 1.34
N LEU A 131 -10.82 -2.79 2.15
CA LEU A 131 -10.81 -4.19 1.69
C LEU A 131 -12.16 -4.59 1.10
N ASP A 132 -13.27 -4.27 1.78
CA ASP A 132 -14.62 -4.67 1.38
C ASP A 132 -15.09 -3.89 0.15
N GLN A 133 -14.77 -2.60 0.06
CA GLN A 133 -15.11 -1.75 -1.07
C GLN A 133 -14.38 -2.16 -2.36
N TYR A 134 -13.06 -2.40 -2.27
CA TYR A 134 -12.22 -2.58 -3.46
C TYR A 134 -11.87 -4.04 -3.78
N ARG A 135 -12.09 -4.93 -2.82
CA ARG A 135 -11.96 -6.39 -2.96
C ARG A 135 -10.63 -6.82 -3.57
N PRO A 136 -9.48 -6.37 -3.03
CA PRO A 136 -8.18 -6.80 -3.54
C PRO A 136 -8.04 -8.31 -3.38
N GLU A 137 -7.38 -8.94 -4.35
CA GLU A 137 -7.00 -10.36 -4.29
C GLU A 137 -5.65 -10.52 -3.60
N SER A 138 -4.81 -9.49 -3.67
CA SER A 138 -3.48 -9.48 -3.10
C SER A 138 -3.18 -8.11 -2.49
N VAL A 139 -2.64 -8.10 -1.27
CA VAL A 139 -2.25 -6.91 -0.51
C VAL A 139 -0.76 -7.01 -0.22
N ILE A 140 0.01 -6.01 -0.63
CA ILE A 140 1.46 -5.92 -0.38
C ILE A 140 1.71 -4.80 0.61
N VAL A 141 2.16 -5.17 1.80
CA VAL A 141 2.35 -4.25 2.94
C VAL A 141 3.76 -3.69 2.92
N TRP A 142 3.90 -2.38 3.01
CA TRP A 142 5.21 -1.72 3.07
C TRP A 142 5.69 -1.57 4.52
N GLY A 143 6.61 -2.44 4.92
CA GLY A 143 7.34 -2.35 6.19
C GLY A 143 6.87 -3.34 7.25
N LYS A 144 7.86 -3.90 7.99
CA LYS A 144 7.63 -4.86 9.09
C LYS A 144 6.82 -4.27 10.24
N ARG A 145 7.07 -3.01 10.59
CA ARG A 145 6.31 -2.33 11.65
C ARG A 145 4.82 -2.33 11.33
N LEU A 146 4.43 -1.88 10.13
CA LEU A 146 3.02 -1.86 9.74
C LEU A 146 2.41 -3.27 9.79
N TRP A 147 3.14 -4.29 9.33
CA TRP A 147 2.71 -5.69 9.43
C TRP A 147 2.36 -6.10 10.87
N GLU A 148 3.17 -5.73 11.86
CA GLU A 148 2.92 -6.03 13.28
C GLU A 148 1.68 -5.33 13.85
N TYR A 149 1.24 -4.23 13.23
CA TYR A 149 0.05 -3.48 13.64
C TYR A 149 -1.22 -3.85 12.86
N LEU A 150 -1.12 -4.76 11.88
CA LEU A 150 -2.30 -5.23 11.17
C LEU A 150 -3.23 -5.99 12.13
N PRO A 151 -4.56 -5.82 12.00
CA PRO A 151 -5.49 -6.44 12.93
C PRO A 151 -5.48 -7.98 12.82
N GLY A 152 -5.26 -8.66 13.95
CA GLY A 152 -5.20 -10.12 14.04
C GLY A 152 -6.50 -10.77 14.52
N ASP A 153 -7.65 -10.21 14.18
CA ASP A 153 -8.97 -10.65 14.64
C ASP A 153 -9.55 -11.80 13.77
N GLU A 154 -10.84 -12.08 13.88
CA GLU A 154 -11.51 -13.18 13.16
C GLU A 154 -11.44 -13.08 11.63
N ARG A 155 -11.16 -11.91 11.06
CA ARG A 155 -10.96 -11.77 9.61
C ARG A 155 -9.60 -12.34 9.20
N TRP A 156 -8.61 -12.30 10.09
CA TRP A 156 -7.24 -12.72 9.83
C TRP A 156 -7.07 -14.24 9.84
N ARG A 157 -6.21 -14.74 8.95
CA ARG A 157 -5.71 -16.11 8.98
C ARG A 157 -4.24 -16.10 8.57
N ALA A 158 -3.36 -16.61 9.43
CA ALA A 158 -1.98 -16.88 9.05
C ALA A 158 -1.94 -17.98 7.98
N GLU A 159 -1.06 -17.82 7.01
CA GLU A 159 -0.78 -18.80 5.95
C GLU A 159 0.69 -19.23 6.03
N GLU A 160 1.09 -20.26 5.30
CA GLU A 160 2.47 -20.71 5.30
C GLU A 160 3.40 -19.62 4.77
N ASP A 161 4.54 -19.43 5.44
CA ASP A 161 5.53 -18.47 4.98
C ASP A 161 6.00 -18.81 3.55
N LEU A 162 6.20 -17.76 2.78
CA LEU A 162 6.78 -17.85 1.46
C LEU A 162 8.29 -18.03 1.61
N VAL A 163 8.81 -19.17 1.16
CA VAL A 163 10.26 -19.44 1.19
C VAL A 163 10.89 -19.06 -0.14
N VAL A 164 11.77 -18.06 -0.13
CA VAL A 164 12.50 -17.58 -1.31
C VAL A 164 13.98 -17.49 -0.98
N ASP A 165 14.80 -18.23 -1.72
CA ASP A 165 16.26 -18.31 -1.52
C ASP A 165 16.66 -18.66 -0.06
N GLY A 166 15.83 -19.45 0.63
CA GLY A 166 16.03 -19.86 2.03
C GLY A 166 15.49 -18.87 3.08
N GLU A 167 15.02 -17.70 2.66
CA GLU A 167 14.41 -16.70 3.54
C GLU A 167 12.89 -16.90 3.64
N HIS A 168 12.36 -16.74 4.86
CA HIS A 168 10.94 -16.83 5.14
C HIS A 168 10.29 -15.45 5.09
N VAL A 169 9.24 -15.32 4.28
CA VAL A 169 8.44 -14.11 4.18
C VAL A 169 7.01 -14.41 4.63
N ALA A 170 6.60 -13.72 5.70
CA ALA A 170 5.29 -13.93 6.30
C ALA A 170 4.15 -13.70 5.30
N THR A 171 3.18 -14.62 5.35
CA THR A 171 1.94 -14.50 4.57
C THR A 171 0.72 -14.72 5.46
N GLY A 172 -0.42 -14.23 4.98
CA GLY A 172 -1.71 -14.52 5.56
C GLY A 172 -2.81 -14.02 4.66
N SER A 173 -4.02 -13.94 5.19
CA SER A 173 -5.15 -13.42 4.44
C SER A 173 -6.22 -12.81 5.33
N TYR A 174 -6.97 -11.86 4.78
CA TYR A 174 -8.18 -11.31 5.39
C TYR A 174 -9.43 -11.82 4.68
N ALA A 175 -10.44 -12.26 5.45
CA ALA A 175 -11.79 -12.45 4.93
C ALA A 175 -12.37 -11.13 4.45
N LEU A 176 -13.10 -11.14 3.33
CA LEU A 176 -13.86 -10.02 2.78
C LEU A 176 -15.37 -10.23 3.04
N ASP A 177 -16.15 -9.15 2.97
CA ASP A 177 -17.61 -9.17 3.16
C ASP A 177 -18.38 -10.10 2.22
N ASN A 178 -17.79 -10.41 1.06
CA ASN A 178 -18.34 -11.29 0.03
C ASN A 178 -17.93 -12.76 0.19
N GLY A 179 -17.27 -13.13 1.29
CA GLY A 179 -16.78 -14.48 1.56
C GLY A 179 -15.48 -14.87 0.85
N GLN A 180 -14.92 -14.01 0.00
CA GLN A 180 -13.58 -14.19 -0.57
C GLN A 180 -12.51 -13.82 0.45
N ARG A 181 -11.24 -14.06 0.11
CA ARG A 181 -10.10 -13.67 0.95
C ARG A 181 -9.08 -12.88 0.14
N ALA A 182 -8.57 -11.79 0.72
CA ALA A 182 -7.43 -11.05 0.21
C ALA A 182 -6.14 -11.63 0.81
N ARG A 183 -5.23 -12.15 -0.01
CA ARG A 183 -3.91 -12.59 0.48
C ARG A 183 -3.06 -11.40 0.83
N VAL A 184 -2.21 -11.53 1.85
CA VAL A 184 -1.36 -10.45 2.35
C VAL A 184 0.06 -10.97 2.51
N THR A 185 1.03 -10.16 2.11
CA THR A 185 2.44 -10.33 2.49
C THR A 185 3.07 -8.98 2.79
N ALA A 186 4.20 -8.98 3.46
CA ALA A 186 4.97 -7.78 3.76
C ALA A 186 6.28 -7.75 3.00
N VAL A 187 6.61 -6.57 2.49
CA VAL A 187 7.94 -6.24 1.99
C VAL A 187 8.64 -5.28 2.95
N TYR A 188 9.97 -5.16 2.87
CA TYR A 188 10.63 -4.05 3.54
C TYR A 188 10.10 -2.73 2.98
N HIS A 189 10.06 -1.69 3.79
CA HIS A 189 9.59 -0.41 3.28
C HIS A 189 10.55 0.07 2.16
N PRO A 190 10.07 0.45 0.96
CA PRO A 190 10.96 0.76 -0.18
C PRO A 190 11.89 1.97 0.03
N SER A 191 11.58 2.83 1.01
CA SER A 191 12.46 3.93 1.42
C SER A 191 13.67 3.49 2.27
N ALA A 192 13.68 2.25 2.78
CA ALA A 192 14.77 1.68 3.56
C ALA A 192 15.77 0.92 2.67
N GLY A 193 16.53 -0.01 3.27
CA GLY A 193 17.34 -0.99 2.53
C GLY A 193 16.44 -1.94 1.74
N TYR A 194 16.15 -1.60 0.49
CA TYR A 194 15.22 -2.31 -0.38
C TYR A 194 15.89 -2.66 -1.72
N SER A 195 16.23 -3.93 -1.90
CA SER A 195 16.71 -4.49 -3.18
C SER A 195 15.49 -4.91 -3.99
N TRP A 196 15.19 -4.14 -5.04
CA TRP A 196 13.98 -4.35 -5.83
C TRP A 196 14.03 -5.67 -6.61
N ASP A 197 15.22 -6.13 -6.99
CA ASP A 197 15.48 -7.38 -7.69
C ASP A 197 15.24 -8.61 -6.80
N TRP A 198 15.64 -8.55 -5.51
CA TRP A 198 15.31 -9.61 -4.56
C TRP A 198 13.81 -9.61 -4.23
N TRP A 199 13.23 -8.45 -3.94
CA TRP A 199 11.78 -8.35 -3.67
C TRP A 199 10.93 -8.75 -4.87
N HIS A 200 11.43 -8.60 -6.10
CA HIS A 200 10.75 -9.11 -7.28
C HIS A 200 10.54 -10.63 -7.24
N LYS A 201 11.51 -11.40 -6.76
CA LYS A 201 11.35 -12.86 -6.59
C LYS A 201 10.22 -13.19 -5.64
N VAL A 202 10.17 -12.49 -4.50
CA VAL A 202 9.14 -12.66 -3.47
C VAL A 202 7.76 -12.26 -4.00
N ILE A 203 7.63 -11.07 -4.57
CA ILE A 203 6.37 -10.54 -5.09
C ILE A 203 5.84 -11.43 -6.22
N THR A 204 6.70 -11.86 -7.14
CA THR A 204 6.31 -12.76 -8.24
C THR A 204 5.80 -14.10 -7.71
N ARG A 205 6.48 -14.69 -6.73
CA ARG A 205 6.02 -15.93 -6.09
C ARG A 205 4.67 -15.72 -5.38
N PHE A 206 4.53 -14.64 -4.63
CA PHE A 206 3.29 -14.28 -3.92
C PHE A 206 2.11 -14.09 -4.86
N LEU A 207 2.28 -13.31 -5.92
CA LEU A 207 1.24 -13.06 -6.92
C LEU A 207 0.90 -14.30 -7.76
N ASN A 208 1.73 -15.34 -7.76
CA ASN A 208 1.46 -16.60 -8.44
C ASN A 208 0.95 -17.72 -7.53
N LEU A 209 0.78 -17.47 -6.22
CA LEU A 209 0.08 -18.41 -5.34
C LEU A 209 -1.33 -18.65 -5.90
N LYS A 210 -1.70 -19.94 -6.01
CA LYS A 210 -3.03 -20.39 -6.43
C LYS A 210 -3.97 -20.33 -5.24
#